data_AF-G4RKF8-F1
#
_entry.id   AF-G4RKF8-F1
#
_cell.length_a   1.000
_cell.length_b   1.000
_cell.length_c   1.000
_cell.angle_alpha   90.00
_cell.angle_beta   90.00
_cell.angle_gamma   90.00
#
_symmetry.space_group_name_H-M   'P 1'
#
loop_
_entity.id
_entity.type
_entity.pdbx_description
1 polymer ?
#
loop_
_entity_poly.entity_id
_entity_poly.type
_entity_poly.pdbx_seq_one_letter_code
_entity_poly.pdbx_strand_id
1 'polypeptide(L)'
;MEDIKRIAGAFSEGRKWGAYVAARTAMELAARAVVELGLTKPRRCEELPGVLALAGVLSAEQAERLAEVIKAAKSIHRRDDIDVDKIGKEALELSQTLLKSLRRRYPPIETREGLRYALKSAGVTAAYSLGLNAIAVRAARPLSLEDRSRLAVDLASELGVPPERVSVLDMSEPSVEERAVFEGRLIYADDLDEEIERLIKRYQELCC
;
A
#
# COMPACT_ATOMS: atom_id res chain seq x y z
N MET A 1 6.70 -13.17 -11.84
CA MET A 1 7.09 -14.57 -12.19
C MET A 1 7.97 -15.20 -11.11
N GLU A 2 8.81 -14.43 -10.42
CA GLU A 2 9.64 -14.93 -9.31
C GLU A 2 8.80 -15.44 -8.12
N ASP A 3 7.69 -14.76 -7.78
CA ASP A 3 6.78 -15.20 -6.71
C ASP A 3 6.22 -16.61 -6.93
N ILE A 4 5.85 -16.93 -8.17
CA ILE A 4 5.31 -18.25 -8.53
C ILE A 4 6.42 -19.32 -8.45
N LYS A 5 7.64 -18.98 -8.85
CA LYS A 5 8.80 -19.88 -8.70
C LYS A 5 9.12 -20.13 -7.22
N ARG A 6 9.04 -19.09 -6.38
CA ARG A 6 9.20 -19.20 -4.91
C ARG A 6 8.18 -20.16 -4.31
N ILE A 7 6.91 -20.03 -4.70
CA ILE A 7 5.85 -20.95 -4.26
C ILE A 7 6.16 -22.39 -4.70
N ALA A 8 6.48 -22.60 -5.98
CA ALA A 8 6.78 -23.93 -6.51
C ALA A 8 7.99 -24.59 -5.81
N GLY A 9 9.03 -23.81 -5.53
CA GLY A 9 10.18 -24.26 -4.74
C GLY A 9 9.79 -24.70 -3.33
N ALA A 10 8.98 -23.90 -2.64
CA ALA A 10 8.53 -24.24 -1.28
C ALA A 10 7.70 -25.53 -1.22
N PHE A 11 6.88 -25.82 -2.23
CA PHE A 11 6.15 -27.09 -2.31
C PHE A 11 7.06 -28.32 -2.48
N SER A 12 8.27 -28.14 -3.05
CA SER A 12 9.26 -29.22 -3.14
C SER A 12 9.93 -29.55 -1.80
N GLU A 13 9.95 -28.60 -0.86
CA GLU A 13 10.49 -28.77 0.49
C GLU A 13 9.46 -29.35 1.47
N GLY A 14 8.16 -29.16 1.20
CA GLY A 14 7.08 -29.81 1.94
C GLY A 14 5.73 -29.14 1.75
N ARG A 15 4.63 -29.91 1.79
CA ARG A 15 3.28 -29.39 1.49
C ARG A 15 2.86 -28.25 2.41
N LYS A 16 3.05 -28.43 3.72
CA LYS A 16 2.66 -27.45 4.76
C LYS A 16 3.44 -26.14 4.62
N TRP A 17 4.72 -26.24 4.25
CA TRP A 17 5.57 -25.09 3.96
C TRP A 17 5.18 -24.40 2.65
N GLY A 18 4.98 -25.17 1.58
CA GLY A 18 4.50 -24.65 0.29
C GLY A 18 3.19 -23.88 0.41
N ALA A 19 2.21 -24.41 1.14
CA ALA A 19 0.94 -23.73 1.37
C ALA A 19 1.09 -22.46 2.23
N TYR A 20 1.97 -22.47 3.24
CA TYR A 20 2.29 -21.26 4.00
C TYR A 20 2.90 -20.18 3.10
N VAL A 21 3.90 -20.53 2.30
CA VAL A 21 4.57 -19.60 1.38
C VAL A 21 3.57 -19.08 0.34
N ALA A 22 2.71 -19.94 -0.21
CA ALA A 22 1.65 -19.53 -1.13
C ALA A 22 0.69 -18.53 -0.48
N ALA A 23 0.21 -18.83 0.73
CA ALA A 23 -0.71 -17.97 1.46
C ALA A 23 -0.08 -16.61 1.79
N ARG A 24 1.16 -16.59 2.28
CA ARG A 24 1.93 -15.36 2.51
C ARG A 24 2.09 -14.56 1.23
N THR A 25 2.45 -15.21 0.12
CA THR A 25 2.60 -14.54 -1.18
C THR A 25 1.29 -13.89 -1.64
N ALA A 26 0.16 -14.58 -1.49
CA ALA A 26 -1.15 -14.03 -1.84
C ALA A 26 -1.48 -12.79 -1.00
N MET A 27 -1.15 -12.79 0.29
CA MET A 27 -1.30 -11.62 1.17
C MET A 27 -0.41 -10.44 0.75
N GLU A 28 0.86 -10.71 0.43
CA GLU A 28 1.82 -9.69 -0.02
C GLU A 28 1.37 -9.05 -1.34
N LEU A 29 0.88 -9.87 -2.27
CA LEU A 29 0.34 -9.39 -3.54
C LEU A 29 -0.97 -8.60 -3.36
N ALA A 30 -1.81 -8.99 -2.40
CA ALA A 30 -3.03 -8.26 -2.08
C ALA A 30 -2.70 -6.87 -1.49
N ALA A 31 -1.74 -6.80 -0.56
CA ALA A 31 -1.21 -5.54 -0.04
C ALA A 31 -0.64 -4.65 -1.16
N ARG A 32 0.18 -5.25 -2.04
CA ARG A 32 0.73 -4.57 -3.21
C ARG A 32 -0.36 -4.02 -4.12
N ALA A 33 -1.43 -4.77 -4.36
CA ALA A 33 -2.56 -4.31 -5.16
C ALA A 33 -3.25 -3.09 -4.55
N VAL A 34 -3.46 -3.08 -3.23
CA VAL A 34 -4.00 -1.91 -2.53
C VAL A 34 -3.12 -0.68 -2.73
N VAL A 35 -1.80 -0.83 -2.61
CA VAL A 35 -0.83 0.28 -2.79
C VAL A 35 -0.78 0.74 -4.24
N GLU A 36 -0.56 -0.16 -5.20
CA GLU A 36 -0.39 0.18 -6.61
C GLU A 36 -1.65 0.80 -7.24
N LEU A 37 -2.83 0.44 -6.73
CA LEU A 37 -4.11 1.00 -7.18
C LEU A 37 -4.51 2.27 -6.40
N GLY A 38 -3.71 2.72 -5.44
CA GLY A 38 -3.99 3.91 -4.63
C GLY A 38 -5.26 3.79 -3.79
N LEU A 39 -5.63 2.56 -3.37
CA LEU A 39 -6.81 2.31 -2.56
C LEU A 39 -6.56 2.73 -1.10
N THR A 40 -7.65 2.97 -0.37
CA THR A 40 -7.58 3.16 1.09
C THR A 40 -6.95 1.94 1.73
N LYS A 41 -5.85 2.13 2.48
CA LYS A 41 -5.10 1.02 3.05
C LYS A 41 -5.81 0.55 4.32
N PRO A 42 -6.16 -0.75 4.43
CA PRO A 42 -6.81 -1.24 5.62
C PRO A 42 -5.88 -1.17 6.85
N ARG A 43 -6.46 -1.15 8.05
CA ARG A 43 -5.64 -1.15 9.29
C ARG A 43 -5.20 -2.55 9.70
N ARG A 44 -5.84 -3.58 9.14
CA ARG A 44 -5.59 -5.00 9.42
C ARG A 44 -5.58 -5.80 8.13
N CYS A 45 -4.84 -6.88 8.10
CA CYS A 45 -4.69 -7.67 6.88
C CYS A 45 -5.95 -8.49 6.56
N GLU A 46 -6.76 -8.78 7.56
CA GLU A 46 -8.10 -9.35 7.44
C GLU A 46 -9.08 -8.49 6.64
N GLU A 47 -8.80 -7.20 6.48
CA GLU A 47 -9.66 -6.26 5.75
C GLU A 47 -9.28 -6.17 4.25
N LEU A 48 -8.11 -6.70 3.84
CA LEU A 48 -7.67 -6.72 2.43
C LEU A 48 -8.72 -7.28 1.47
N PRO A 49 -9.42 -8.40 1.78
CA PRO A 49 -10.40 -8.95 0.86
C PRO A 49 -11.54 -7.98 0.57
N GLY A 50 -12.03 -7.27 1.60
CA GLY A 50 -13.10 -6.29 1.47
C GLY A 50 -12.69 -5.10 0.61
N VAL A 51 -11.49 -4.55 0.85
CA VAL A 51 -10.96 -3.41 0.08
C VAL A 51 -10.81 -3.78 -1.40
N LEU A 52 -10.26 -4.96 -1.70
CA LEU A 52 -10.05 -5.41 -3.07
C LEU A 52 -11.36 -5.78 -3.78
N ALA A 53 -12.36 -6.28 -3.05
CA ALA A 53 -13.69 -6.54 -3.60
C ALA A 53 -14.41 -5.23 -3.97
N LEU A 54 -14.40 -4.24 -3.08
CA LEU A 54 -15.01 -2.93 -3.32
C LEU A 54 -14.37 -2.20 -4.52
N ALA A 55 -13.07 -2.37 -4.71
CA ALA A 55 -12.36 -1.84 -5.87
C ALA A 55 -12.57 -2.64 -7.17
N GLY A 56 -13.33 -3.74 -7.14
CA GLY A 56 -13.57 -4.61 -8.30
C GLY A 56 -12.33 -5.40 -8.75
N VAL A 57 -11.30 -5.47 -7.91
CA VAL A 57 -10.07 -6.23 -8.17
C VAL A 57 -10.32 -7.73 -8.01
N LEU A 58 -11.09 -8.08 -6.99
CA LEU A 58 -11.55 -9.43 -6.70
C LEU A 58 -13.06 -9.50 -6.80
N SER A 59 -13.58 -10.62 -7.30
CA SER A 59 -14.99 -10.98 -7.11
C SER A 59 -15.27 -11.32 -5.64
N ALA A 60 -16.55 -11.34 -5.25
CA ALA A 60 -16.95 -11.71 -3.88
C ALA A 60 -16.40 -13.08 -3.47
N GLU A 61 -16.47 -14.08 -4.35
CA GLU A 61 -15.93 -15.43 -4.11
C GLU A 61 -14.40 -15.44 -3.96
N GLN A 62 -13.69 -14.61 -4.72
CA GLN A 62 -12.24 -14.48 -4.58
C GLN A 62 -11.85 -13.79 -3.26
N ALA A 63 -12.64 -12.82 -2.82
CA ALA A 63 -12.43 -12.15 -1.54
C ALA A 63 -12.67 -13.12 -0.37
N GLU A 64 -13.72 -13.94 -0.39
CA GLU A 64 -13.95 -14.96 0.63
C GLU A 64 -12.78 -15.95 0.71
N ARG A 65 -12.31 -16.45 -0.44
CA ARG A 65 -11.11 -17.30 -0.49
C ARG A 65 -9.86 -16.62 0.06
N LEU A 66 -9.65 -15.33 -0.27
CA LEU A 66 -8.51 -14.59 0.28
C LEU A 66 -8.60 -14.47 1.81
N ALA A 67 -9.80 -14.30 2.37
CA ALA A 67 -10.01 -14.28 3.81
C ALA A 67 -9.65 -15.62 4.47
N GLU A 68 -10.05 -16.75 3.86
CA GLU A 68 -9.65 -18.09 4.30
C GLU A 68 -8.13 -18.27 4.25
N VAL A 69 -7.50 -17.85 3.14
CA VAL A 69 -6.04 -17.92 2.95
C VAL A 69 -5.28 -17.09 4.00
N ILE A 70 -5.74 -15.86 4.30
CA ILE A 70 -5.15 -15.02 5.36
C ILE A 70 -5.25 -15.72 6.72
N LYS A 71 -6.41 -16.28 7.05
CA LYS A 71 -6.63 -17.00 8.31
C LYS A 71 -5.75 -18.26 8.40
N ALA A 72 -5.63 -18.99 7.30
CA ALA A 72 -4.77 -20.16 7.21
C ALA A 72 -3.30 -19.80 7.39
N ALA A 73 -2.79 -18.73 6.75
CA ALA A 73 -1.40 -18.29 6.90
C ALA A 73 -0.97 -18.11 8.36
N LYS A 74 -1.88 -17.59 9.21
CA LYS A 74 -1.62 -17.36 10.66
C LYS A 74 -1.62 -18.63 11.50
N SER A 75 -2.26 -19.70 11.04
CA SER A 75 -2.55 -20.89 11.86
C SER A 75 -2.03 -22.20 11.27
N ILE A 76 -1.55 -22.19 10.02
CA ILE A 76 -1.13 -23.40 9.30
C ILE A 76 -0.06 -24.18 10.05
N HIS A 77 0.88 -23.52 10.73
CA HIS A 77 1.91 -24.20 11.52
C HIS A 77 1.41 -24.86 12.81
N ARG A 78 0.24 -24.45 13.33
CA ARG A 78 -0.29 -24.86 14.64
C ARG A 78 -1.45 -25.84 14.56
N ARG A 79 -1.98 -26.05 13.36
CA ARG A 79 -3.17 -26.87 13.11
C ARG A 79 -2.85 -27.94 12.08
N ASP A 80 -3.37 -29.14 12.31
CA ASP A 80 -3.24 -30.28 11.40
C ASP A 80 -4.55 -30.60 10.67
N ASP A 81 -5.65 -29.94 11.06
CA ASP A 81 -6.97 -30.07 10.45
C ASP A 81 -7.21 -29.10 9.27
N ILE A 82 -6.18 -28.33 8.89
CA ILE A 82 -6.23 -27.44 7.73
C ILE A 82 -5.96 -28.25 6.47
N ASP A 83 -6.84 -28.11 5.48
CA ASP A 83 -6.60 -28.64 4.14
C ASP A 83 -5.51 -27.82 3.42
N VAL A 84 -4.27 -28.27 3.62
CA VAL A 84 -3.05 -27.65 3.08
C VAL A 84 -3.08 -27.59 1.56
N ASP A 85 -3.60 -28.62 0.91
CA ASP A 85 -3.62 -28.72 -0.55
C ASP A 85 -4.66 -27.75 -1.14
N LYS A 86 -5.84 -27.63 -0.50
CA LYS A 86 -6.84 -26.60 -0.85
C LYS A 86 -6.27 -25.18 -0.69
N ILE A 87 -5.72 -24.85 0.48
CA ILE A 87 -5.17 -23.50 0.75
C ILE A 87 -4.04 -23.16 -0.20
N GLY A 88 -3.14 -24.11 -0.46
CA GLY A 88 -2.04 -23.93 -1.40
C GLY A 88 -2.51 -23.58 -2.81
N LYS A 89 -3.51 -24.31 -3.31
CA LYS A 89 -4.10 -24.09 -4.64
C LYS A 89 -4.82 -22.74 -4.71
N GLU A 90 -5.68 -22.43 -3.75
CA GLU A 90 -6.43 -21.17 -3.71
C GLU A 90 -5.50 -19.96 -3.63
N ALA A 91 -4.48 -20.02 -2.77
CA ALA A 91 -3.50 -18.97 -2.64
C ALA A 91 -2.69 -18.75 -3.94
N LEU A 92 -2.37 -19.82 -4.67
CA LEU A 92 -1.71 -19.73 -5.97
C LEU A 92 -2.62 -19.07 -7.03
N GLU A 93 -3.88 -19.49 -7.12
CA GLU A 93 -4.86 -18.91 -8.05
C GLU A 93 -5.12 -17.42 -7.76
N LEU A 94 -5.24 -17.06 -6.49
CA LEU A 94 -5.36 -15.68 -6.04
C LEU A 94 -4.11 -14.87 -6.38
N SER A 95 -2.91 -15.41 -6.14
CA SER A 95 -1.65 -14.76 -6.49
C SER A 95 -1.58 -14.45 -7.99
N GLN A 96 -1.97 -15.39 -8.85
CA GLN A 96 -2.02 -15.18 -10.29
C GLN A 96 -3.08 -14.15 -10.70
N THR A 97 -4.25 -14.16 -10.06
CA THR A 97 -5.31 -13.16 -10.29
C THR A 97 -4.83 -11.77 -9.92
N LEU A 98 -4.25 -11.61 -8.73
CA LEU A 98 -3.71 -10.36 -8.23
C LEU A 98 -2.63 -9.85 -9.18
N LEU A 99 -1.64 -10.67 -9.56
CA LEU A 99 -0.62 -10.29 -10.54
C LEU A 99 -1.18 -9.81 -11.88
N LYS A 100 -2.28 -10.41 -12.36
CA LYS A 100 -2.95 -9.95 -13.60
C LYS A 100 -3.70 -8.63 -13.41
N SER A 101 -4.22 -8.40 -12.20
CA SER A 101 -4.93 -7.18 -11.82
C SER A 101 -4.00 -6.01 -11.51
N LEU A 102 -2.73 -6.29 -11.15
CA LEU A 102 -1.64 -5.33 -11.06
C LEU A 102 -1.31 -4.79 -12.46
N ARG A 103 -2.19 -3.96 -12.97
CA ARG A 103 -1.83 -2.96 -13.97
C ARG A 103 -1.33 -1.81 -13.13
N ARG A 104 -0.08 -1.37 -13.38
CA ARG A 104 0.47 -0.11 -12.84
C ARG A 104 -0.46 1.04 -13.21
N ARG A 105 -1.55 1.19 -12.46
CA ARG A 105 -2.48 2.30 -12.52
C ARG A 105 -2.04 3.20 -11.42
N TYR A 106 -0.92 3.85 -11.69
CA TYR A 106 -0.48 4.97 -10.91
C TYR A 106 -1.70 5.89 -10.75
N PRO A 107 -2.07 6.29 -9.51
CA PRO A 107 -3.09 7.32 -9.38
C PRO A 107 -2.65 8.46 -10.28
N PRO A 108 -3.56 9.05 -11.10
CA PRO A 108 -3.20 10.20 -11.89
C PRO A 108 -2.64 11.20 -10.88
N ILE A 109 -1.33 11.43 -10.97
CA ILE A 109 -0.67 12.42 -10.16
C ILE A 109 -1.22 13.72 -10.75
N GLU A 110 -2.34 14.18 -10.20
CA GLU A 110 -2.99 15.46 -10.52
C GLU A 110 -2.10 16.63 -10.05
N THR A 111 -0.77 16.49 -10.10
CA THR A 111 0.13 17.59 -9.88
C THR A 111 0.14 18.42 -11.15
N ARG A 112 -0.53 19.57 -11.09
CA ARG A 112 -0.11 20.74 -11.88
C ARG A 112 1.42 20.86 -11.77
N GLU A 113 2.11 21.19 -12.87
CA GLU A 113 3.57 21.23 -12.88
C GLU A 113 4.15 22.11 -11.75
N GLY A 114 3.46 23.19 -11.39
CA GLY A 114 3.86 24.05 -10.28
C GLY A 114 3.77 23.37 -8.90
N LEU A 115 2.76 22.52 -8.65
CA LEU A 115 2.66 21.74 -7.41
C LEU A 115 3.85 20.78 -7.28
N ARG A 116 4.23 20.14 -8.38
CA ARG A 116 5.41 19.26 -8.44
C ARG A 116 6.70 20.04 -8.15
N TYR A 117 6.83 21.22 -8.74
CA TYR A 117 8.00 22.08 -8.55
C TYR A 117 8.13 22.57 -7.10
N ALA A 118 7.04 23.03 -6.49
CA ALA A 118 7.01 23.46 -5.10
C ALA A 118 7.48 22.35 -4.15
N LEU A 119 6.91 21.15 -4.27
CA LEU A 119 7.32 19.99 -3.47
C LEU A 119 8.81 19.64 -3.66
N LYS A 120 9.26 19.58 -4.91
CA LYS A 120 10.66 19.23 -5.22
C LYS A 120 11.65 20.27 -4.69
N SER A 121 11.34 21.56 -4.83
CA SER A 121 12.18 22.66 -4.33
C SER A 121 12.32 22.65 -2.79
N ALA A 122 11.30 22.17 -2.09
CA ALA A 122 11.30 21.98 -0.64
C ALA A 122 11.98 20.67 -0.20
N GLY A 123 12.55 19.87 -1.11
CA GLY A 123 13.20 18.61 -0.80
C GLY A 123 12.24 17.49 -0.38
N VAL A 124 10.96 17.61 -0.76
CA VAL A 124 9.94 16.56 -0.55
C VAL A 124 10.21 15.40 -1.49
N THR A 125 10.22 14.19 -0.94
CA THR A 125 10.38 12.92 -1.68
C THR A 125 9.05 12.21 -1.91
N ALA A 126 8.07 12.40 -1.03
CA ALA A 126 6.68 11.95 -1.23
C ALA A 126 5.68 12.87 -0.53
N ALA A 127 4.47 13.01 -1.09
CA ALA A 127 3.39 13.77 -0.46
C ALA A 127 2.04 13.08 -0.58
N TYR A 128 1.22 13.24 0.46
CA TYR A 128 -0.08 12.61 0.62
C TYR A 128 -1.14 13.66 0.95
N SER A 129 -2.26 13.61 0.25
CA SER A 129 -3.45 14.39 0.62
C SER A 129 -4.23 13.64 1.71
N LEU A 130 -4.43 14.29 2.86
CA LEU A 130 -5.27 13.80 3.96
C LEU A 130 -6.72 14.34 3.88
N GLY A 131 -7.08 15.03 2.79
CA GLY A 131 -8.32 15.79 2.67
C GLY A 131 -8.25 17.19 3.30
N LEU A 132 -9.26 18.03 3.02
CA LEU A 132 -9.40 19.40 3.56
C LEU A 132 -8.11 20.25 3.48
N ASN A 133 -7.36 20.14 2.36
CA ASN A 133 -6.09 20.87 2.12
C ASN A 133 -4.97 20.56 3.13
N ALA A 134 -5.08 19.46 3.89
CA ALA A 134 -3.99 18.93 4.68
C ALA A 134 -3.11 18.01 3.81
N ILE A 135 -1.82 18.33 3.74
CA ILE A 135 -0.84 17.62 2.94
C ILE A 135 0.26 17.13 3.87
N ALA A 136 0.36 15.82 4.02
CA ALA A 136 1.48 15.20 4.71
C ALA A 136 2.64 15.05 3.73
N VAL A 137 3.82 15.50 4.12
CA VAL A 137 5.03 15.48 3.30
C VAL A 137 6.12 14.67 3.97
N ARG A 138 6.78 13.85 3.16
CA ARG A 138 8.02 13.18 3.51
C ARG A 138 9.13 13.91 2.78
N ALA A 139 10.11 14.41 3.52
CA ALA A 139 11.27 15.10 2.96
C ALA A 139 12.56 14.33 3.26
N ALA A 140 13.61 14.61 2.49
CA ALA A 140 14.93 14.01 2.72
C ALA A 140 15.52 14.39 4.10
N ARG A 141 15.07 15.53 4.65
CA ARG A 141 15.36 15.99 6.00
C ARG A 141 14.07 16.53 6.62
N PRO A 142 13.87 16.43 7.95
CA PRO A 142 12.72 17.03 8.61
C PRO A 142 12.59 18.51 8.25
N LEU A 143 11.37 18.95 7.96
CA LEU A 143 11.10 20.33 7.56
C LEU A 143 11.00 21.22 8.79
N SER A 144 11.67 22.37 8.77
CA SER A 144 11.48 23.39 9.81
C SER A 144 10.07 23.99 9.74
N LEU A 145 9.66 24.72 10.78
CA LEU A 145 8.39 25.45 10.74
C LEU A 145 8.35 26.49 9.60
N GLU A 146 9.50 27.12 9.32
CA GLU A 146 9.64 28.08 8.22
C GLU A 146 9.49 27.40 6.86
N ASP A 147 10.17 26.25 6.66
CA ASP A 147 10.06 25.49 5.41
C ASP A 147 8.62 25.01 5.16
N ARG A 148 7.95 24.52 6.20
CA ARG A 148 6.53 24.12 6.13
C ARG A 148 5.62 25.30 5.78
N SER A 149 5.87 26.46 6.36
CA SER A 149 5.08 27.68 6.10
C SER A 149 5.27 28.18 4.67
N ARG A 150 6.52 28.20 4.18
CA ARG A 150 6.83 28.56 2.79
C ARG A 150 6.18 27.59 1.82
N LEU A 151 6.34 26.28 2.05
CA LEU A 151 5.73 25.25 1.21
C LEU A 151 4.20 25.35 1.21
N ALA A 152 3.57 25.68 2.34
CA ALA A 152 2.12 25.88 2.40
C ALA A 152 1.66 27.03 1.49
N VAL A 153 2.41 28.15 1.46
CA VAL A 153 2.12 29.29 0.57
C VAL A 153 2.25 28.89 -0.90
N ASP A 154 3.33 28.20 -1.26
CA ASP A 154 3.56 27.75 -2.63
C ASP A 154 2.46 26.78 -3.10
N LEU A 155 2.11 25.80 -2.26
CA LEU A 155 1.03 24.85 -2.55
C LEU A 155 -0.33 25.52 -2.61
N ALA A 156 -0.60 26.52 -1.78
CA ALA A 156 -1.85 27.27 -1.78
C ALA A 156 -2.07 28.02 -3.10
N SER A 157 -1.01 28.66 -3.62
CA SER A 157 -1.02 29.30 -4.93
C SER A 157 -1.39 28.31 -6.04
N GLU A 158 -0.76 27.13 -6.03
CA GLU A 158 -0.99 26.08 -7.03
C GLU A 158 -2.38 25.44 -6.95
N LEU A 159 -2.92 25.30 -5.74
CA LEU A 159 -4.25 24.77 -5.47
C LEU A 159 -5.36 25.81 -5.64
N GLY A 160 -5.02 27.10 -5.77
CA GLY A 160 -5.99 28.19 -5.87
C GLY A 160 -6.81 28.40 -4.60
N VAL A 161 -6.20 28.15 -3.43
CA VAL A 161 -6.82 28.34 -2.12
C VAL A 161 -6.00 29.31 -1.27
N PRO A 162 -6.61 29.94 -0.23
CA PRO A 162 -5.86 30.79 0.68
C PRO A 162 -4.77 30.00 1.47
N PRO A 163 -3.57 30.57 1.70
CA PRO A 163 -2.48 29.90 2.43
C PRO A 163 -2.86 29.38 3.81
N GLU A 164 -3.70 30.11 4.55
CA GLU A 164 -4.19 29.71 5.87
C GLU A 164 -5.08 28.47 5.85
N ARG A 165 -5.53 28.05 4.67
CA ARG A 165 -6.29 26.81 4.49
C ARG A 165 -5.41 25.63 4.12
N VAL A 166 -4.12 25.80 3.82
CA VAL A 166 -3.21 24.70 3.51
C VAL A 166 -2.38 24.36 4.73
N SER A 167 -2.44 23.09 5.14
CA SER A 167 -1.63 22.58 6.26
C SER A 167 -0.60 21.60 5.73
N VAL A 168 0.69 21.92 5.91
CA VAL A 168 1.80 21.02 5.59
C VAL A 168 2.24 20.31 6.86
N LEU A 169 2.10 18.99 6.89
CA LEU A 169 2.44 18.15 8.03
C LEU A 169 3.69 17.32 7.70
N ASP A 170 4.64 17.21 8.63
CA ASP A 170 5.87 16.45 8.41
C ASP A 170 5.68 14.98 8.84
N MET A 171 5.90 14.05 7.91
CA MET A 171 5.84 12.61 8.18
C MET A 171 6.99 12.10 9.05
N SER A 172 7.94 12.94 9.47
CA SER A 172 8.86 12.61 10.55
C SER A 172 8.15 12.46 11.91
N GLU A 173 6.95 13.02 12.05
CA GLU A 173 6.08 12.82 13.20
C GLU A 173 5.29 11.50 13.06
N PRO A 174 5.41 10.53 14.00
CA PRO A 174 4.79 9.20 13.85
C PRO A 174 3.28 9.21 13.62
N SER A 175 2.56 10.13 14.26
CA SER A 175 1.10 10.26 14.10
C SER A 175 0.69 10.79 12.72
N VAL A 176 1.53 11.62 12.10
CA VAL A 176 1.32 12.14 10.75
C VAL A 176 1.63 11.04 9.74
N GLU A 177 2.73 10.30 9.95
CA GLU A 177 3.09 9.17 9.09
C GLU A 177 1.97 8.12 9.07
N GLU A 178 1.45 7.74 10.23
CA GLU A 178 0.37 6.76 10.33
C GLU A 178 -0.86 7.22 9.52
N ARG A 179 -1.30 8.47 9.72
CA ARG A 179 -2.42 9.04 8.96
C ARG A 179 -2.13 9.08 7.46
N ALA A 180 -0.94 9.52 7.04
CA ALA A 180 -0.55 9.59 5.64
C ALA A 180 -0.58 8.20 4.96
N VAL A 181 -0.12 7.17 5.66
CA VAL A 181 -0.07 5.81 5.13
C VAL A 181 -1.48 5.22 4.98
N PHE A 182 -2.33 5.33 6.00
CA PHE A 182 -3.64 4.64 6.00
C PHE A 182 -4.79 5.44 5.40
N GLU A 183 -4.78 6.76 5.61
CA GLU A 183 -5.89 7.65 5.25
C GLU A 183 -5.52 8.52 4.03
N GLY A 184 -4.22 8.73 3.80
CA GLY A 184 -3.72 9.61 2.76
C GLY A 184 -3.76 9.02 1.36
N ARG A 185 -4.16 9.85 0.38
CA ARG A 185 -3.97 9.59 -1.05
C ARG A 185 -2.60 10.10 -1.47
N LEU A 186 -1.76 9.24 -2.05
CA LEU A 186 -0.47 9.66 -2.62
C LEU A 186 -0.73 10.65 -3.76
N ILE A 187 -0.16 11.86 -3.65
CA ILE A 187 -0.30 12.93 -4.64
C ILE A 187 1.03 13.31 -5.30
N TYR A 188 2.17 12.86 -4.76
CA TYR A 188 3.50 13.09 -5.34
C TYR A 188 4.50 12.07 -4.81
N ALA A 189 5.43 11.64 -5.67
CA ALA A 189 6.64 10.92 -5.30
C ALA A 189 7.75 11.29 -6.29
N ASP A 190 8.96 11.57 -5.80
CA ASP A 190 10.12 11.84 -6.68
C ASP A 190 10.62 10.52 -7.31
N ASP A 191 10.66 9.45 -6.51
CA ASP A 191 10.74 8.06 -6.97
C ASP A 191 9.50 7.30 -6.50
N LEU A 192 8.64 6.96 -7.47
CA LEU A 192 7.37 6.29 -7.20
C LEU A 192 7.54 4.80 -6.91
N ASP A 193 8.52 4.15 -7.54
CA ASP A 193 8.76 2.73 -7.33
C ASP A 193 9.32 2.52 -5.92
N GLU A 194 10.26 3.36 -5.48
CA GLU A 194 10.76 3.37 -4.09
C GLU A 194 9.64 3.60 -3.07
N GLU A 195 8.73 4.54 -3.33
CA GLU A 195 7.64 4.83 -2.40
C GLU A 195 6.62 3.69 -2.31
N ILE A 196 6.33 3.04 -3.43
CA ILE A 196 5.48 1.84 -3.46
C ILE A 196 6.13 0.71 -2.65
N GLU A 197 7.42 0.43 -2.86
CA GLU A 197 8.14 -0.60 -2.11
C GLU A 197 8.15 -0.32 -0.61
N ARG A 198 8.38 0.94 -0.22
CA ARG A 198 8.29 1.38 1.18
C ARG A 198 6.90 1.11 1.76
N LEU A 199 5.84 1.52 1.06
CA LEU A 199 4.46 1.33 1.52
C LEU A 199 4.09 -0.14 1.64
N ILE A 200 4.52 -0.97 0.68
CA ILE A 200 4.35 -2.43 0.72
C ILE A 200 5.04 -3.00 1.96
N LYS A 201 6.31 -2.68 2.19
CA LYS A 201 7.07 -3.16 3.34
C LYS A 201 6.40 -2.77 4.65
N ARG A 202 5.99 -1.50 4.77
CA ARG A 202 5.31 -0.99 5.96
C ARG A 202 4.00 -1.74 6.22
N TYR A 203 3.27 -2.06 5.16
CA TYR A 203 2.03 -2.81 5.29
C TYR A 203 2.27 -4.28 5.64
N GLN A 204 3.29 -4.91 5.05
CA GLN A 204 3.68 -6.29 5.37
C GLN A 204 4.07 -6.45 6.84
N GLU A 205 4.74 -5.46 7.44
CA GLU A 205 5.05 -5.44 8.88
C GLU A 205 3.79 -5.54 9.76
N LEU A 206 2.63 -5.05 9.30
CA LEU A 206 1.36 -5.14 10.02
C LEU A 206 0.67 -6.51 9.82
N CYS A 207 1.04 -7.23 8.76
CA CYS A 207 0.50 -8.55 8.42
C CYS A 207 1.27 -9.72 9.03
N CYS A 208 2.42 -9.48 9.63
CA CYS A 208 3.27 -10.48 10.25
C CYS A 208 3.10 -10.50 11.77
#